data_AF-A0A2P5VPQ4-F1
#
_entry.id   AF-A0A2P5VPQ4-F1
#
_cell.length_a   1.000
_cell.length_b   1.000
_cell.length_c   1.000
_cell.angle_alpha   90.00
_cell.angle_beta   90.00
_cell.angle_gamma   90.00
#
_symmetry.space_group_name_H-M   'P 1'
#
loop_
_entity.id
_entity.type
_entity.pdbx_description
1 polymer ?
#
loop_
_entity_poly.entity_id
_entity_poly.type
_entity_poly.pdbx_seq_one_letter_code
_entity_poly.pdbx_strand_id
1 'polypeptide(L)'
;MPGTYLYLMYIVRADLAIKVVSKNIELGLAALHGQKGPAYDRIVLNAGIVDHLLGCDGAEDVTIALDRAREAIDSGKALKKLLNYIKVSHKLK
;
A
#
# COMPACT_ATOMS: atom_id res chain seq x y z
N MET A 1 29.57 -4.45 31.49
CA MET A 1 29.73 -5.09 30.17
C MET A 1 28.88 -4.32 29.15
N PRO A 2 29.46 -3.64 28.16
CA PRO A 2 28.73 -2.82 27.19
C PRO A 2 27.89 -3.61 26.16
N GLY A 3 28.09 -4.93 26.03
CA GLY A 3 27.43 -5.75 25.01
C GLY A 3 25.93 -6.02 25.24
N THR A 4 25.47 -6.07 26.49
CA THR A 4 24.05 -6.38 26.81
C THR A 4 23.09 -5.24 26.44
N TYR A 5 23.52 -3.98 26.58
CA TYR A 5 22.72 -2.82 26.19
C TYR A 5 22.57 -2.70 24.66
N LEU A 6 23.63 -3.02 23.91
CA LEU A 6 23.58 -3.05 22.45
C LEU A 6 22.56 -4.10 21.99
N TYR A 7 22.64 -5.31 22.53
CA TYR A 7 21.73 -6.40 22.20
C TYR A 7 20.26 -6.08 22.52
N LEU A 8 20.00 -5.49 23.69
CA LEU A 8 18.66 -5.06 24.07
C LEU A 8 18.14 -3.94 23.14
N MET A 9 18.99 -2.99 22.76
CA MET A 9 18.62 -1.92 21.82
C MET A 9 18.34 -2.45 20.40
N TYR A 10 19.06 -3.49 19.95
CA TYR A 10 18.77 -4.17 18.68
C TYR A 10 17.41 -4.87 18.71
N ILE A 11 17.09 -5.60 19.78
CA ILE A 11 15.79 -6.27 19.94
C ILE A 11 14.65 -5.24 19.92
N VAL A 12 14.77 -4.16 20.70
CA VAL A 12 13.74 -3.11 20.76
C VAL A 12 13.53 -2.45 19.39
N ARG A 13 14.61 -2.22 18.62
CA ARG A 13 14.48 -1.70 17.24
C ARG A 13 13.80 -2.69 16.30
N ALA A 14 14.11 -3.98 16.40
CA ALA A 14 13.46 -5.01 15.60
C ALA A 14 11.96 -5.09 15.92
N ASP A 15 11.59 -5.08 17.20
CA ASP A 15 10.19 -5.07 17.63
C ASP A 15 9.43 -3.84 17.12
N LEU A 16 10.08 -2.67 17.16
CA LEU A 16 9.50 -1.43 16.62
C LEU A 16 9.29 -1.55 15.10
N ALA A 17 10.26 -2.08 14.37
CA ALA A 17 10.14 -2.29 12.92
C ALA A 17 8.99 -3.25 12.59
N ILE A 18 8.85 -4.36 13.32
CA ILE A 18 7.75 -5.33 13.14
C ILE A 18 6.39 -4.66 13.38
N LYS A 19 6.26 -3.85 14.43
CA LYS A 19 5.02 -3.11 14.74
C LYS A 19 4.68 -2.11 13.64
N VAL A 20 5.66 -1.35 13.15
CA VAL A 20 5.48 -0.38 12.06
C VAL A 20 5.05 -1.08 10.77
N VAL A 21 5.69 -2.20 10.43
CA VAL A 21 5.32 -3.02 9.26
C VAL A 21 3.88 -3.53 9.38
N SER A 22 3.52 -4.10 10.52
CA SER A 22 2.18 -4.63 10.76
C SER A 22 1.12 -3.53 10.64
N LYS A 23 1.41 -2.35 11.19
CA LYS A 23 0.48 -1.21 11.10
C LYS A 23 0.32 -0.70 9.67
N ASN A 24 1.40 -0.68 8.89
CA ASN A 24 1.33 -0.28 7.48
C ASN A 24 0.52 -1.27 6.64
N ILE A 25 0.64 -2.56 6.92
CA ILE A 25 -0.19 -3.60 6.28
C ILE A 25 -1.67 -3.39 6.62
N GLU A 26 -1.99 -3.20 7.89
CA GLU A 26 -3.36 -2.94 8.35
C GLU A 26 -3.98 -1.73 7.65
N LEU A 27 -3.26 -0.60 7.64
CA LEU A 27 -3.73 0.64 7.01
C LEU A 27 -3.85 0.51 5.48
N GLY A 28 -2.91 -0.17 4.83
CA GLY A 28 -2.95 -0.42 3.40
C GLY A 28 -4.12 -1.33 3.00
N LEU A 29 -4.36 -2.41 3.75
CA LEU A 29 -5.50 -3.30 3.52
C LEU A 29 -6.82 -2.59 3.78
N ALA A 30 -6.93 -1.80 4.85
CA ALA A 30 -8.12 -1.00 5.13
C ALA A 30 -8.43 -0.02 3.98
N ALA A 31 -7.41 0.70 3.49
CA ALA A 31 -7.55 1.58 2.34
C ALA A 31 -8.01 0.83 1.08
N LEU A 32 -7.45 -0.35 0.80
CA LEU A 32 -7.87 -1.18 -0.34
C LEU A 32 -9.27 -1.78 -0.20
N HIS A 33 -9.86 -1.81 1.00
CA HIS A 33 -11.28 -2.11 1.22
C HIS A 33 -12.19 -0.87 1.04
N GLY A 34 -11.64 0.28 0.62
CA GLY A 34 -12.38 1.52 0.44
C GLY A 34 -12.52 2.38 1.70
N GLN A 35 -11.87 2.00 2.81
CA GLN A 35 -11.91 2.83 4.03
C GLN A 35 -11.16 4.15 3.79
N LYS A 36 -11.89 5.26 3.87
CA LYS A 36 -11.33 6.60 3.66
C LYS A 36 -10.38 7.01 4.79
N GLY A 37 -9.39 7.83 4.45
CA GLY A 37 -8.40 8.37 5.37
C GLY A 37 -7.01 8.51 4.73
N PRO A 38 -5.98 8.92 5.49
CA PRO A 38 -4.69 9.31 4.91
C PRO A 38 -3.99 8.22 4.09
N ALA A 39 -4.18 6.94 4.42
CA ALA A 39 -3.63 5.84 3.63
C ALA A 39 -4.34 5.70 2.27
N TYR A 40 -5.67 5.80 2.26
CA TYR A 40 -6.48 5.81 1.05
C TYR A 40 -6.11 6.99 0.15
N ASP A 41 -6.03 8.20 0.72
CA ASP A 41 -5.74 9.42 -0.05
C ASP A 41 -4.36 9.35 -0.72
N ARG A 42 -3.35 8.82 -0.02
CA ARG A 42 -2.02 8.61 -0.61
C ARG A 42 -2.03 7.59 -1.75
N ILE A 43 -2.76 6.49 -1.61
CA ILE A 43 -2.84 5.48 -2.68
C ILE A 43 -3.53 6.07 -3.91
N VAL A 44 -4.67 6.76 -3.74
CA VAL A 44 -5.39 7.41 -4.84
C VAL A 44 -4.52 8.45 -5.53
N LEU A 45 -3.89 9.34 -4.76
CA LEU A 45 -3.05 10.40 -5.30
C LEU A 45 -1.86 9.82 -6.06
N ASN A 46 -1.10 8.90 -5.45
CA ASN A 46 0.07 8.33 -6.10
C ASN A 46 -0.31 7.54 -7.35
N ALA A 47 -1.35 6.71 -7.30
CA ALA A 47 -1.78 5.92 -8.45
C ALA A 47 -2.29 6.81 -9.59
N GLY A 48 -3.18 7.77 -9.31
CA GLY A 48 -3.74 8.64 -10.35
C GLY A 48 -2.67 9.54 -10.99
N ILE A 49 -1.74 10.09 -10.19
CA ILE A 49 -0.65 10.91 -10.73
C ILE A 49 0.32 10.08 -11.57
N VAL A 50 0.66 8.85 -11.13
CA VAL A 50 1.51 7.95 -11.92
C VAL A 50 0.85 7.60 -13.25
N ASP A 51 -0.43 7.23 -13.24
CA ASP A 51 -1.17 6.90 -14.47
C ASP A 51 -1.20 8.09 -15.44
N HIS A 52 -1.44 9.30 -14.93
CA HIS A 52 -1.43 10.52 -15.74
C HIS A 52 -0.05 10.80 -16.35
N LEU A 53 1.01 10.77 -15.54
CA LEU A 53 2.37 11.09 -15.98
C LEU A 53 2.93 10.06 -16.97
N LEU A 54 2.49 8.81 -16.88
CA LEU A 54 2.83 7.76 -17.84
C LEU A 54 1.99 7.80 -19.11
N GLY A 55 1.00 8.70 -19.20
CA GLY A 55 0.11 8.80 -20.35
C GLY A 55 -0.75 7.57 -20.53
N CYS A 56 -1.19 6.93 -19.43
CA CYS A 56 -2.06 5.76 -19.51
C CYS A 56 -3.40 6.12 -20.16
N ASP A 57 -3.92 5.21 -21.00
CA ASP A 57 -5.21 5.39 -21.67
C ASP A 57 -6.34 5.72 -20.68
N GLY A 58 -7.00 6.86 -20.89
CA GLY A 58 -8.08 7.35 -20.04
C GLY A 58 -7.60 8.07 -18.77
N ALA A 59 -6.32 8.43 -18.66
CA ALA A 59 -5.74 9.22 -17.57
C ALA A 59 -5.15 10.56 -18.06
N GLU A 60 -5.61 11.08 -19.20
CA GLU A 60 -5.08 12.29 -19.83
C GLU A 60 -5.36 13.56 -19.02
N ASP A 61 -6.46 13.57 -18.25
CA ASP A 61 -6.77 14.60 -17.26
C ASP A 61 -6.50 14.08 -15.85
N VAL A 62 -5.85 14.90 -15.01
CA VAL A 62 -5.48 14.52 -13.64
C VAL A 62 -6.72 14.16 -12.80
N THR A 63 -7.82 14.88 -12.96
CA THR A 63 -9.07 14.62 -12.22
C THR A 63 -9.64 13.27 -12.61
N ILE A 64 -9.67 12.97 -13.92
CA ILE A 64 -10.11 11.66 -14.43
C ILE A 64 -9.21 10.53 -13.91
N ALA A 65 -7.89 10.73 -13.92
CA ALA A 65 -6.94 9.74 -13.40
C ALA A 65 -7.15 9.46 -11.90
N LEU A 66 -7.38 10.50 -11.10
CA LEU A 66 -7.70 10.36 -9.69
C LEU A 66 -9.04 9.65 -9.47
N ASP A 67 -10.07 9.95 -10.25
CA ASP A 67 -11.38 9.29 -10.16
C ASP A 67 -11.31 7.81 -10.51
N ARG A 68 -10.49 7.45 -11.50
CA ARG A 68 -10.21 6.05 -11.85
C ARG A 68 -9.47 5.32 -10.73
N ALA A 69 -8.50 5.97 -10.10
CA ALA A 69 -7.81 5.41 -8.94
C ALA A 69 -8.78 5.18 -7.76
N ARG A 70 -9.71 6.11 -7.51
CA ARG A 70 -10.79 5.93 -6.51
C ARG A 70 -11.69 4.75 -6.89
N GLU A 71 -12.14 4.68 -8.14
CA GLU A 71 -12.99 3.59 -8.64
C GLU A 71 -12.33 2.23 -8.47
N ALA A 72 -11.03 2.12 -8.79
CA ALA A 72 -10.29 0.87 -8.66
C ALA A 72 -10.23 0.38 -7.21
N ILE A 73 -10.13 1.29 -6.24
CA ILE A 73 -10.15 0.96 -4.81
C ILE A 73 -11.58 0.65 -4.36
N ASP A 74 -12.53 1.56 -4.59
CA ASP A 74 -13.88 1.49 -4.05
C ASP A 74 -14.69 0.32 -4.65
N SER A 75 -14.39 -0.09 -5.88
CA SER A 75 -14.96 -1.30 -6.50
C SER A 75 -14.34 -2.61 -6.02
N GLY A 76 -13.26 -2.55 -5.22
CA GLY A 76 -12.49 -3.71 -4.78
C GLY A 76 -11.59 -4.35 -5.84
N LYS A 77 -11.51 -3.78 -7.06
CA LYS A 77 -10.62 -4.29 -8.14
C LYS A 77 -9.15 -4.30 -7.71
N ALA A 78 -8.69 -3.25 -7.05
CA ALA A 78 -7.32 -3.13 -6.57
C ALA A 78 -6.99 -4.23 -5.55
N LEU A 79 -7.87 -4.45 -4.56
CA LEU A 79 -7.71 -5.52 -3.57
C LEU A 79 -7.69 -6.91 -4.22
N LYS A 80 -8.63 -7.16 -5.14
CA LYS A 80 -8.69 -8.42 -5.89
C LYS A 80 -7.39 -8.68 -6.67
N LYS A 81 -6.82 -7.65 -7.30
CA LYS A 81 -5.56 -7.76 -8.03
C LYS A 81 -4.40 -8.10 -7.09
N LEU A 82 -4.31 -7.46 -5.93
CA LEU A 82 -3.30 -7.77 -4.90
C LEU A 82 -3.40 -9.22 -4.42
N LEU A 83 -4.60 -9.67 -4.04
CA LEU A 83 -4.82 -11.04 -3.56
C LEU A 83 -4.49 -12.08 -4.64
N ASN A 84 -4.82 -11.79 -5.90
CA ASN A 84 -4.45 -12.64 -7.02
C ASN A 84 -2.93 -12.68 -7.24
N TYR A 85 -2.24 -11.54 -7.12
CA TYR A 85 -0.78 -11.48 -7.19
C TYR A 85 -0.13 -12.35 -6.11
N ILE A 86 -0.59 -12.25 -4.85
CA ILE A 86 -0.12 -13.10 -3.73
C ILE A 86 -0.38 -14.59 -4.01
N LYS A 87 -1.54 -14.93 -4.56
CA LYS A 87 -1.88 -16.32 -4.92
C LYS A 87 -0.95 -16.87 -6.01
N VAL A 88 -0.66 -16.08 -7.04
CA VAL A 88 0.19 -16.51 -8.16
C VAL A 88 1.65 -16.59 -7.74
N SER A 89 2.17 -15.63 -6.97
CA SER A 89 3.57 -15.62 -6.54
C SER A 89 3.94 -16.82 -5.69
N HIS A 90 3.00 -17.36 -4.90
CA HIS A 90 3.21 -18.62 -4.16
C HIS A 90 3.30 -19.87 -5.05
N LYS A 91 2.72 -19.85 -6.26
CA LYS A 91 2.77 -20.98 -7.21
C LYS A 91 4.05 -21.01 -8.05
N LEU A 92 4.76 -19.89 -8.11
CA LEU A 92 6.00 -19.75 -8.86
C LEU A 92 7.25 -20.05 -8.00
N LYS A 93 7.04 -20.49 -6.75
CA LYS A 93 8.09 -20.96 -5.84
C LYS A 93 8.49 -22.39 -6.13
#